data_AF-A0A512BF05-F1
#
_entry.id   AF-A0A512BF05-F1
#
_cell.length_a   1.000
_cell.length_b   1.000
_cell.length_c   1.000
_cell.angle_alpha   90.00
_cell.angle_beta   90.00
_cell.angle_gamma   90.00
#
_symmetry.space_group_name_H-M   'P 1'
#
loop_
_entity.id
_entity.type
_entity.pdbx_description
1 polymer ?
#
loop_
_entity_poly.entity_id
_entity_poly.type
_entity_poly.pdbx_seq_one_letter_code
_entity_poly.pdbx_strand_id
1 'polypeptide(L)'
;MTEKFTLLLVLLININYICFAQPQQNSKRADSLQVEFLTKELDLTSEESDKLWPVYNNYKNEIRNIRKEDQSDQIVLDEKVLNIRKKYKDDFKAVLGSDERVNKLFVAEKNFMEMLRKELIKRNIKREGT
;
A
#
# COMPACT_ATOMS: atom_id res chain seq x y z
N MET A 1 45.01 16.79 -29.27
CA MET A 1 43.58 17.18 -29.31
C MET A 1 42.63 15.98 -29.26
N THR A 2 43.06 14.80 -29.66
CA THR A 2 42.27 13.55 -29.69
C THR A 2 42.01 12.92 -28.32
N GLU A 3 42.91 13.07 -27.35
CA GLU A 3 42.73 12.54 -25.97
C GLU A 3 41.64 13.26 -25.17
N LYS A 4 41.49 14.57 -25.39
CA LYS A 4 40.40 15.35 -24.79
C LYS A 4 39.05 14.98 -25.41
N PHE A 5 39.05 14.58 -26.68
CA PHE A 5 37.84 14.18 -27.41
C PHE A 5 37.37 12.78 -27.04
N THR A 6 38.29 11.86 -26.73
CA THR A 6 37.98 10.51 -26.24
C THR A 6 37.39 10.53 -24.83
N LEU A 7 37.91 11.38 -23.93
CA LEU A 7 37.30 11.59 -22.60
C LEU A 7 35.87 12.16 -22.70
N LEU A 8 35.63 13.06 -23.66
CA LEU A 8 34.32 13.66 -23.90
C LEU A 8 33.33 12.65 -24.50
N LEU A 9 33.81 11.70 -25.30
CA LEU A 9 33.01 10.62 -25.89
C LEU A 9 32.60 9.57 -24.84
N VAL A 10 33.48 9.23 -23.90
CA VAL A 10 33.17 8.29 -22.79
C VAL A 10 32.15 8.89 -21.82
N LEU A 11 32.18 10.22 -21.60
CA LEU A 11 31.19 10.92 -20.77
C LEU A 11 29.77 10.86 -21.37
N LEU A 12 29.64 10.89 -22.70
CA LEU A 12 28.36 10.87 -23.41
C LEU A 12 27.70 9.47 -23.45
N ILE A 13 28.48 8.38 -23.33
CA ILE A 13 27.95 7.00 -23.36
C ILE A 13 27.27 6.61 -22.03
N ASN A 14 27.54 7.34 -20.94
CA ASN A 14 26.99 7.05 -19.60
C ASN A 14 25.58 7.61 -19.35
N ILE A 15 24.97 8.32 -20.29
CA ILE A 15 23.65 8.95 -20.11
C ILE A 15 22.50 7.92 -20.18
N ASN A 16 22.75 6.72 -20.71
CA ASN A 16 21.72 5.71 -20.96
C ASN A 16 21.29 4.87 -19.72
N TYR A 17 21.83 5.13 -18.53
CA TYR A 17 21.50 4.33 -17.33
C TYR A 17 20.38 4.90 -16.43
N ILE A 18 19.74 6.03 -16.77
CA ILE A 18 18.73 6.69 -15.90
C ILE A 18 17.29 6.57 -16.44
N CYS A 19 16.96 5.48 -17.14
CA CYS A 19 15.59 5.26 -17.61
C CYS A 19 15.00 3.92 -17.13
N PHE A 20 15.07 3.68 -15.82
CA PHE A 20 14.13 2.76 -15.17
C PHE A 20 12.89 3.55 -14.75
N ALA A 21 11.85 3.51 -15.60
CA ALA A 21 10.54 4.05 -15.29
C ALA A 21 10.01 3.44 -13.97
N GLN A 22 9.72 4.29 -12.97
CA GLN A 22 9.26 3.84 -11.65
C GLN A 22 7.72 3.83 -11.55
N PRO A 23 7.05 2.67 -11.64
CA PRO A 23 5.64 2.54 -11.24
C PRO A 23 5.42 2.70 -9.73
N GLN A 24 6.49 2.80 -8.93
CA GLN A 24 6.45 2.75 -7.47
C GLN A 24 6.01 4.04 -6.78
N GLN A 25 6.02 5.19 -7.46
CA GLN A 25 5.67 6.47 -6.82
C GLN A 25 4.20 6.54 -6.41
N ASN A 26 3.30 5.96 -7.20
CA ASN A 26 1.86 6.00 -6.91
C ASN A 26 1.49 5.06 -5.76
N SER A 27 2.10 3.88 -5.64
CA SER A 27 1.86 2.96 -4.52
C SER A 27 2.36 3.57 -3.21
N LYS A 28 3.55 4.18 -3.21
CA LYS A 28 4.12 4.84 -2.02
C LYS A 28 3.23 5.97 -1.49
N ARG A 29 2.62 6.76 -2.38
CA ARG A 29 1.66 7.81 -1.99
C ARG A 29 0.37 7.25 -1.39
N ALA A 30 -0.17 6.16 -1.95
CA ALA A 30 -1.35 5.51 -1.39
C ALA A 30 -1.05 4.91 -0.01
N ASP A 31 0.13 4.32 0.15
CA ASP A 31 0.58 3.75 1.42
C ASP A 31 0.76 4.83 2.51
N SER A 32 1.35 5.98 2.17
CA SER A 32 1.50 7.09 3.14
C SER A 32 0.15 7.68 3.56
N LEU A 33 -0.78 7.85 2.60
CA LEU A 33 -2.14 8.31 2.90
C LEU A 33 -2.90 7.31 3.77
N GLN A 34 -2.67 6.01 3.56
CA GLN A 34 -3.28 4.98 4.38
C GLN A 34 -2.77 5.04 5.82
N VAL A 35 -1.45 5.20 5.99
CA VAL A 35 -0.83 5.35 7.31
C VAL A 35 -1.43 6.54 8.03
N GLU A 36 -1.45 7.70 7.39
CA GLU A 36 -2.01 8.92 7.97
C GLU A 36 -3.49 8.77 8.33
N PHE A 37 -4.30 8.18 7.43
CA PHE A 37 -5.73 7.98 7.63
C PHE A 37 -6.01 7.05 8.83
N LEU A 38 -5.35 5.89 8.88
CA LEU A 38 -5.58 4.92 9.96
C LEU A 38 -5.04 5.42 11.30
N THR A 39 -3.91 6.13 11.34
CA THR A 39 -3.40 6.74 12.58
C THR A 39 -4.42 7.71 13.17
N LYS A 40 -5.03 8.55 12.33
CA LYS A 40 -6.07 9.50 12.74
C LYS A 40 -7.35 8.80 13.19
N GLU A 41 -7.83 7.83 12.40
CA GLU A 41 -9.06 7.11 12.73
C GLU A 41 -8.95 6.26 13.99
N LEU A 42 -7.76 5.74 14.32
CA LEU A 42 -7.56 4.88 15.49
C LEU A 42 -7.06 5.61 16.73
N ASP A 43 -6.82 6.92 16.63
CA ASP A 43 -6.20 7.75 17.66
C ASP A 43 -4.93 7.10 18.21
N LEU A 44 -4.05 6.61 17.32
CA LEU A 44 -2.88 5.83 17.72
C LEU A 44 -1.87 6.69 18.48
N THR A 45 -1.36 6.16 19.59
CA THR A 45 -0.18 6.72 20.23
C THR A 45 1.08 6.41 19.41
N SER A 46 2.19 7.09 19.71
CA SER A 46 3.49 6.79 19.07
C SER A 46 3.90 5.34 19.31
N GLU A 47 3.75 4.86 20.56
CA GLU A 47 4.11 3.50 20.96
C GLU A 47 3.23 2.43 20.30
N GLU A 48 1.93 2.70 20.17
CA GLU A 48 1.01 1.81 19.45
C GLU A 48 1.33 1.79 17.96
N SER A 49 1.61 2.96 17.36
CA SER A 49 1.98 3.07 15.95
C SER A 49 3.22 2.23 15.62
N ASP A 50 4.27 2.36 16.43
CA ASP A 50 5.54 1.65 16.21
C ASP A 50 5.36 0.11 16.24
N LYS A 51 4.42 -0.39 17.06
CA LYS A 51 4.10 -1.81 17.15
C LYS A 51 3.07 -2.26 16.11
N LEU A 52 2.14 -1.39 15.71
CA LEU A 52 1.05 -1.72 14.79
C LEU A 52 1.57 -1.90 13.36
N TRP A 53 2.41 -0.99 12.88
CA TRP A 53 2.80 -0.97 11.47
C TRP A 53 3.50 -2.24 10.98
N PRO A 54 4.44 -2.86 11.74
CA PRO A 54 5.02 -4.15 11.36
C PRO A 54 3.97 -5.26 11.18
N VAL A 55 3.01 -5.36 12.11
CA VAL A 55 1.93 -6.35 12.06
C VAL A 55 1.01 -6.08 10.87
N TYR A 56 0.60 -4.81 10.71
CA TYR A 56 -0.29 -4.38 9.64
C TYR A 56 0.34 -4.61 8.25
N ASN A 57 1.64 -4.36 8.10
CA ASN A 57 2.36 -4.58 6.85
C ASN A 57 2.40 -6.06 6.48
N ASN A 58 2.61 -6.96 7.44
CA ASN A 58 2.56 -8.39 7.21
C ASN A 58 1.16 -8.86 6.79
N TYR A 59 0.13 -8.43 7.53
CA TYR A 59 -1.28 -8.65 7.18
C TYR A 59 -1.61 -8.18 5.75
N LYS A 60 -1.22 -6.95 5.41
CA LYS A 60 -1.45 -6.36 4.08
C LYS A 60 -0.70 -7.12 2.98
N ASN A 61 0.50 -7.61 3.26
CA ASN A 61 1.29 -8.40 2.33
C ASN A 61 0.63 -9.76 2.05
N GLU A 62 0.14 -10.46 3.07
CA GLU A 62 -0.58 -11.74 2.90
C GLU A 62 -1.85 -11.56 2.07
N ILE A 63 -2.66 -10.54 2.37
CA ILE A 63 -3.84 -10.21 1.54
C ILE A 63 -3.45 -9.89 0.10
N ARG A 64 -2.36 -9.15 -0.11
CA ARG A 64 -1.89 -8.81 -1.45
C ARG A 64 -1.48 -10.06 -2.23
N ASN A 65 -0.82 -11.01 -1.59
CA ASN A 65 -0.38 -12.26 -2.23
C ASN A 65 -1.57 -13.11 -2.64
N ILE A 66 -2.56 -13.29 -1.75
CA ILE A 66 -3.79 -14.01 -2.07
C ILE A 66 -4.57 -13.37 -3.22
N ARG A 67 -4.58 -12.03 -3.33
CA ARG A 67 -5.23 -11.33 -4.45
C ARG A 67 -4.45 -11.42 -5.77
N LYS A 68 -3.16 -11.75 -5.73
CA LYS A 68 -2.32 -11.95 -6.92
C LYS A 68 -2.41 -13.36 -7.46
N GLU A 69 -2.63 -14.33 -6.57
CA GLU A 69 -3.01 -15.69 -6.97
C GLU A 69 -4.37 -15.57 -7.65
N ASP A 70 -4.43 -15.73 -8.97
CA ASP A 70 -5.64 -15.56 -9.76
C ASP A 70 -6.81 -16.37 -9.15
N GLN A 71 -7.76 -15.67 -8.54
CA GLN A 71 -8.97 -16.25 -7.95
C GLN A 71 -10.15 -15.74 -8.77
N SER A 72 -10.54 -16.51 -9.78
CA SER A 72 -11.77 -16.24 -10.55
C SER A 72 -13.04 -16.41 -9.70
N ASP A 73 -12.95 -17.17 -8.60
CA ASP A 73 -14.01 -17.32 -7.60
C ASP A 73 -13.86 -16.30 -6.46
N GLN A 74 -14.79 -15.35 -6.41
CA GLN A 74 -14.83 -14.30 -5.39
C GLN A 74 -15.15 -14.85 -3.99
N ILE A 75 -15.96 -15.91 -3.87
CA ILE A 75 -16.34 -16.48 -2.57
C ILE A 75 -15.11 -17.09 -1.90
N VAL A 76 -14.31 -17.84 -2.66
CA VAL A 76 -13.06 -18.44 -2.19
C VAL A 76 -12.06 -17.35 -1.80
N LEU A 77 -11.96 -16.27 -2.58
CA LEU A 77 -11.11 -15.13 -2.25
C LEU A 77 -11.52 -14.48 -0.92
N ASP A 78 -12.82 -14.25 -0.73
CA ASP A 78 -13.36 -13.64 0.48
C ASP A 78 -13.14 -14.52 1.71
N GLU A 79 -13.28 -15.84 1.57
CA GLU A 79 -12.97 -16.81 2.64
C GLU A 79 -11.49 -16.74 3.05
N LYS A 80 -10.57 -16.77 2.08
CA LYS A 80 -9.13 -16.66 2.37
C LYS A 80 -8.78 -15.35 3.06
N VAL A 81 -9.36 -14.23 2.60
CA VAL A 81 -9.18 -12.92 3.24
C VAL A 81 -9.74 -12.92 4.66
N LEU A 82 -10.90 -13.53 4.89
CA LEU A 82 -11.49 -13.66 6.22
C LEU A 82 -10.59 -14.47 7.16
N ASN A 83 -10.00 -15.56 6.67
CA ASN A 83 -9.08 -16.39 7.45
C ASN A 83 -7.82 -15.61 7.83
N ILE A 84 -7.27 -14.78 6.93
CA ILE A 84 -6.17 -13.87 7.25
C ILE A 84 -6.60 -12.85 8.33
N ARG A 85 -7.78 -12.23 8.20
CA ARG A 85 -8.28 -11.29 9.23
C ARG A 85 -8.42 -11.94 10.59
N LYS A 86 -8.93 -13.17 10.65
CA LYS A 86 -9.02 -13.96 11.89
C LYS A 86 -7.64 -14.21 12.49
N LYS A 87 -6.67 -14.63 11.67
CA LYS A 87 -5.28 -14.87 12.09
C LYS A 87 -4.64 -13.67 12.76
N TYR A 88 -4.79 -12.48 12.17
CA TYR A 88 -4.17 -11.25 12.70
C TYR A 88 -5.00 -10.54 13.77
N LYS A 89 -6.22 -11.01 14.07
CA LYS A 89 -7.11 -10.36 15.04
C LYS A 89 -6.46 -10.23 16.41
N ASP A 90 -5.83 -11.30 16.89
CA ASP A 90 -5.22 -11.33 18.22
C ASP A 90 -3.95 -10.47 18.28
N ASP A 91 -3.15 -10.44 17.21
CA ASP A 91 -1.99 -9.55 17.09
C ASP A 91 -2.40 -8.08 17.14
N PHE A 92 -3.46 -7.71 16.41
CA PHE A 92 -4.00 -6.35 16.48
C PHE A 92 -4.58 -6.04 17.85
N LYS A 93 -5.22 -7.01 18.51
CA LYS A 93 -5.74 -6.84 19.88
C LYS A 93 -4.61 -6.62 20.89
N ALA A 94 -3.48 -7.30 20.73
CA ALA A 94 -2.31 -7.11 21.59
C ALA A 94 -1.73 -5.70 21.49
N VAL A 95 -1.83 -5.05 20.32
CA VAL A 95 -1.37 -3.67 20.11
C VAL A 95 -2.42 -2.63 20.49
N LEU A 96 -3.68 -2.84 20.10
CA LEU A 96 -4.77 -1.87 20.26
C LEU A 96 -5.54 -2.01 21.58
N GLY A 97 -5.34 -3.09 22.32
CA GLY A 97 -5.88 -3.30 23.66
C GLY A 97 -7.35 -3.74 23.75
N SER A 98 -8.15 -3.65 22.67
CA SER A 98 -9.57 -4.06 22.71
C SER A 98 -10.11 -4.57 21.36
N ASP A 99 -11.09 -5.47 21.43
CA ASP A 99 -11.82 -5.95 20.23
C ASP A 99 -12.53 -4.81 19.50
N GLU A 100 -13.00 -3.79 20.24
CA GLU A 100 -13.64 -2.61 19.66
C GLU A 100 -12.68 -1.83 18.75
N ARG A 101 -11.44 -1.58 19.21
CA ARG A 101 -10.43 -0.88 18.41
C ARG A 101 -9.95 -1.73 17.23
N VAL A 102 -9.88 -3.05 17.38
CA VAL A 102 -9.59 -3.97 16.26
C VAL A 102 -10.70 -3.92 15.20
N ASN A 103 -11.97 -3.90 15.62
CA ASN A 103 -13.09 -3.71 14.69
C ASN A 103 -13.02 -2.33 14.01
N LYS A 104 -12.68 -1.27 14.75
CA LYS A 104 -12.47 0.08 14.20
C LYS A 104 -11.37 0.08 13.13
N LEU A 105 -10.28 -0.65 13.33
CA LEU A 105 -9.19 -0.79 12.33
C LEU A 105 -9.72 -1.40 11.02
N PHE A 106 -10.46 -2.51 11.08
CA PHE A 106 -10.99 -3.15 9.87
C PHE A 106 -12.04 -2.29 9.16
N VAL A 107 -12.87 -1.56 9.92
CA VAL A 107 -13.84 -0.60 9.35
C VAL A 107 -13.13 0.57 8.69
N ALA A 108 -12.13 1.16 9.36
CA ALA A 108 -11.34 2.26 8.82
C ALA A 108 -10.59 1.85 7.53
N GLU A 109 -10.01 0.64 7.49
CA GLU A 109 -9.40 0.08 6.29
C GLU A 109 -10.40 -0.01 5.12
N LYS A 110 -11.60 -0.54 5.38
CA LYS A 110 -12.66 -0.64 4.36
C LYS A 110 -13.04 0.74 3.83
N ASN A 111 -13.24 1.70 4.73
CA ASN A 111 -13.61 3.07 4.37
C ASN A 111 -12.53 3.75 3.53
N PHE A 112 -11.26 3.56 3.90
CA PHE A 112 -10.12 4.06 3.13
C PHE A 112 -10.10 3.49 1.71
N MET A 113 -10.30 2.17 1.55
CA MET A 113 -10.32 1.53 0.23
C MET A 113 -11.50 2.01 -0.63
N GLU A 114 -12.67 2.23 -0.02
CA GLU A 114 -13.82 2.80 -0.71
C GLU A 114 -13.56 4.23 -1.18
N MET A 115 -12.97 5.06 -0.32
CA MET A 115 -12.55 6.42 -0.65
C MET A 115 -11.55 6.42 -1.83
N LEU A 116 -10.52 5.56 -1.78
CA LEU A 116 -9.56 5.43 -2.88
C LEU A 116 -10.22 5.01 -4.19
N ARG A 117 -11.14 4.04 -4.14
CA ARG A 117 -11.87 3.59 -5.33
C ARG A 117 -12.69 4.72 -5.95
N LYS A 118 -13.44 5.47 -5.12
CA LYS A 118 -14.24 6.62 -5.58
C LYS A 118 -13.36 7.68 -6.25
N GLU A 119 -12.22 8.01 -5.65
CA GLU A 119 -11.29 8.99 -6.17
C GLU A 119 -10.64 8.52 -7.49
N LEU A 120 -10.29 7.25 -7.62
CA LEU A 120 -9.77 6.68 -8.87
C LEU A 120 -10.79 6.72 -10.01
N ILE A 121 -12.05 6.35 -9.73
CA ILE A 121 -13.14 6.42 -10.72
C ILE A 121 -13.33 7.87 -11.19
N LYS A 122 -13.39 8.82 -10.26
CA LYS A 122 -13.53 10.26 -10.56
C LYS A 122 -12.40 10.76 -11.46
N ARG A 123 -11.16 10.33 -11.22
CA ARG A 123 -10.00 10.69 -12.05
C ARG A 123 -10.09 10.11 -13.46
N ASN A 124 -10.57 8.88 -13.61
CA ASN A 124 -10.75 8.26 -14.92
C ASN A 124 -11.82 8.97 -15.74
N ILE A 125 -12.99 9.25 -15.16
CA ILE A 125 -14.07 10.00 -15.83
C ILE A 125 -13.58 11.38 -16.31
N LYS A 126 -12.80 12.09 -15.49
CA LYS A 126 -12.25 13.40 -15.86
C LYS A 126 -11.28 13.33 -17.05
N ARG A 127 -10.57 12.22 -17.25
CA ARG A 127 -9.64 12.02 -18.36
C ARG A 127 -10.33 11.65 -19.68
N GLU A 128 -11.46 10.97 -19.61
CA GLU A 128 -12.25 10.57 -20.79
C GLU A 128 -13.13 11.71 -21.32
N GLY A 129 -13.43 12.71 -20.48
CA GLY A 129 -14.22 13.88 -20.84
C GLY A 129 -13.43 15.10 -21.37
N THR A 130 -12.14 14.94 -21.67
CA THR A 130 -11.26 15.97 -22.26
C THR A 130 -10.67 15.45 -23.56
#